data_AF-A0A016WFS2-F1
#
_entry.id   AF-A0A016WFS2-F1
#
_cell.length_a   1.000
_cell.length_b   1.000
_cell.length_c   1.000
_cell.angle_alpha   90.00
_cell.angle_beta   90.00
_cell.angle_gamma   90.00
#
_symmetry.space_group_name_H-M   'P 1'
#
loop_
_entity.id
_entity.type
_entity.pdbx_description
1 polymer ?
#
loop_
_entity_poly.entity_id
_entity_poly.type
_entity_poly.pdbx_seq_one_letter_code
_entity_poly.pdbx_strand_id
1 'polypeptide(L)'
;MAALSTIAVAILLGILHVAADSGRFSAKGPMERQQPRSGSKAVRNVLFASKIWLNAEQSRKITELQAKGNDEEVVRQLTEFYRGLSDKSRAALRVQSTCRALLSDEVGQSATDELIAMKTKIINSLFRNVKNSDVKVIQPLCVAAYEDSHVPTANDPRRLRRSMEVASAA
;
A
#
# COMPACT_ATOMS: atom_id res chain seq x y z
N MET A 1 -47.48 -44.06 22.47
CA MET A 1 -47.65 -42.60 22.58
C MET A 1 -47.02 -42.20 23.91
N ALA A 2 -45.74 -41.80 23.92
CA ALA A 2 -45.28 -40.40 24.05
C ALA A 2 -45.78 -39.75 25.35
N ALA A 3 -44.98 -39.13 26.23
CA ALA A 3 -43.56 -38.90 26.32
C ALA A 3 -43.29 -38.53 27.80
N LEU A 4 -42.46 -39.28 28.53
CA LEU A 4 -42.14 -38.99 29.93
C LEU A 4 -40.82 -38.22 30.00
N SER A 5 -40.97 -36.90 29.85
CA SER A 5 -40.29 -35.81 30.54
C SER A 5 -38.98 -36.16 31.29
N THR A 6 -37.86 -36.16 30.55
CA THR A 6 -36.48 -36.22 31.07
C THR A 6 -36.01 -34.90 31.72
N ILE A 7 -36.93 -33.96 31.94
CA ILE A 7 -36.63 -32.61 32.46
C ILE A 7 -36.31 -32.63 33.98
N ALA A 8 -36.59 -33.74 34.68
CA ALA A 8 -36.47 -33.83 36.14
C ALA A 8 -35.10 -34.29 36.69
N VAL A 9 -34.12 -34.71 35.86
CA VAL A 9 -32.83 -35.26 36.37
C VAL A 9 -31.68 -34.25 36.34
N ALA A 10 -31.77 -33.16 35.56
CA ALA A 10 -30.68 -32.19 35.47
C ALA A 10 -30.67 -31.15 36.60
N ILE A 11 -31.79 -30.96 37.31
CA ILE A 11 -31.94 -29.94 38.36
C ILE A 11 -31.23 -30.39 39.67
N LEU A 12 -31.01 -31.69 39.86
CA LEU A 12 -30.36 -32.25 41.06
C LEU A 12 -28.81 -32.31 40.98
N LEU A 13 -28.21 -31.88 39.87
CA LEU A 13 -26.75 -31.68 39.75
C LEU A 13 -26.34 -30.20 39.91
N GLY A 14 -27.28 -29.33 40.31
CA GLY A 14 -27.13 -27.87 40.30
C GLY A 14 -26.46 -27.23 41.52
N ILE A 15 -25.97 -27.97 42.52
CA ILE A 15 -25.40 -27.35 43.73
C ILE A 15 -24.23 -28.20 44.23
N LEU A 16 -23.02 -27.94 43.73
CA LEU A 16 -21.75 -27.96 44.48
C LEU A 16 -20.61 -27.69 43.48
N HIS A 17 -20.13 -26.44 43.45
CA HIS A 17 -18.72 -26.04 43.36
C HIS A 17 -18.67 -24.54 43.02
N VAL A 18 -18.81 -23.71 44.05
CA VAL A 18 -18.18 -22.39 44.07
C VAL A 18 -16.67 -22.65 44.13
N ALA A 19 -16.00 -22.43 43.01
CA ALA A 19 -14.57 -22.19 42.97
C ALA A 19 -14.37 -20.89 42.18
N ALA A 20 -13.75 -19.92 42.83
CA ALA A 20 -13.41 -18.64 42.27
C ALA A 20 -12.51 -18.83 41.03
N ASP A 21 -12.99 -18.41 39.85
CA ASP A 21 -12.13 -18.18 38.70
C ASP A 21 -12.34 -16.73 38.26
N SER A 22 -11.31 -15.94 38.53
CA SER A 22 -11.08 -14.59 38.02
C SER A 22 -11.57 -14.43 36.60
N GLY A 23 -12.35 -13.36 36.36
CA GLY A 23 -12.99 -13.05 35.08
C GLY A 23 -12.09 -13.32 33.87
N ARG A 24 -12.34 -14.46 33.23
CA ARG A 24 -11.85 -14.75 31.89
C ARG A 24 -12.63 -13.86 30.94
N PHE A 25 -12.05 -12.71 30.60
CA PHE A 25 -12.37 -11.99 29.38
C PHE A 25 -12.42 -13.03 28.26
N SER A 26 -13.65 -13.39 27.84
CA SER A 26 -13.85 -14.20 26.66
C SER A 26 -13.40 -13.30 25.51
N ALA A 27 -12.14 -13.46 25.11
CA ALA A 27 -11.61 -12.88 23.90
C ALA A 27 -12.63 -13.18 22.81
N LYS A 28 -13.26 -12.12 22.27
CA LYS A 28 -13.80 -12.18 20.93
C LYS A 28 -12.66 -12.71 20.09
N GLY A 29 -12.75 -13.97 19.66
CA GLY A 29 -11.79 -14.55 18.73
C GLY A 29 -11.63 -13.57 17.55
N PRO A 30 -10.42 -13.41 16.99
CA PRO A 30 -10.20 -12.42 15.97
C PRO A 30 -11.18 -12.73 14.83
N MET A 31 -12.10 -11.80 14.59
CA MET A 31 -12.95 -11.80 13.42
C MET A 31 -12.08 -11.38 12.22
N GLU A 32 -11.07 -12.19 11.92
CA GLU A 32 -10.23 -12.05 10.74
C GLU A 32 -10.90 -12.83 9.61
N ARG A 33 -12.06 -12.34 9.13
CA ARG A 33 -12.33 -12.55 7.71
C ARG A 33 -11.37 -11.64 6.97
N GLN A 34 -10.11 -12.05 6.86
CA GLN A 34 -9.23 -11.60 5.80
C GLN A 34 -9.91 -12.06 4.50
N GLN A 35 -10.81 -11.22 4.00
CA GLN A 35 -11.19 -11.25 2.60
C GLN A 35 -9.85 -11.30 1.83
N PRO A 36 -9.60 -12.29 0.96
CA PRO A 36 -8.33 -12.42 0.26
C PRO A 36 -8.02 -11.06 -0.32
N ARG A 37 -6.97 -10.40 0.19
CA ARG A 37 -6.62 -9.07 -0.28
C ARG A 37 -6.17 -9.26 -1.73
N SER A 38 -7.03 -8.89 -2.67
CA SER A 38 -6.74 -9.14 -4.08
C SER A 38 -5.51 -8.35 -4.53
N GLY A 39 -4.65 -9.02 -5.29
CA GLY A 39 -3.33 -8.54 -5.71
C GLY A 39 -2.25 -8.60 -4.63
N SER A 40 -0.99 -8.51 -5.02
CA SER A 40 0.18 -8.57 -4.14
C SER A 40 0.29 -7.39 -3.17
N LYS A 41 1.10 -7.54 -2.10
CA LYS A 41 1.35 -6.45 -1.14
C LYS A 41 1.95 -5.22 -1.81
N ALA A 42 2.88 -5.41 -2.74
CA ALA A 42 3.52 -4.33 -3.48
C ALA A 42 2.49 -3.54 -4.31
N VAL A 43 1.67 -4.24 -5.11
CA VAL A 43 0.64 -3.61 -5.93
C VAL A 43 -0.41 -2.90 -5.09
N ARG A 44 -0.86 -3.48 -3.98
CA ARG A 44 -1.81 -2.82 -3.06
C ARG A 44 -1.25 -1.53 -2.47
N ASN A 45 0.03 -1.53 -2.09
CA ASN A 45 0.67 -0.34 -1.52
C ASN A 45 0.78 0.78 -2.55
N VAL A 46 1.22 0.46 -3.78
CA VAL A 46 1.33 1.45 -4.85
C VAL A 46 -0.05 1.93 -5.31
N LEU A 47 -1.05 1.06 -5.35
CA LEU A 47 -2.44 1.45 -5.60
C LEU A 47 -2.95 2.43 -4.53
N PHE A 48 -2.68 2.16 -3.26
CA PHE A 48 -3.04 3.07 -2.18
C PHE A 48 -2.39 4.45 -2.33
N ALA A 49 -1.11 4.50 -2.74
CA ALA A 49 -0.43 5.74 -3.08
C ALA A 49 -1.09 6.48 -4.26
N SER A 50 -1.68 5.72 -5.19
CA SER A 50 -2.26 6.23 -6.43
C SER A 50 -3.65 6.84 -6.28
N LYS A 51 -4.43 6.42 -5.28
CA LYS A 51 -5.84 6.84 -5.09
C LYS A 51 -6.10 8.35 -5.10
N ILE A 52 -5.12 9.16 -4.71
CA ILE A 52 -5.28 10.62 -4.59
C ILE A 52 -5.33 11.34 -5.94
N TRP A 53 -4.85 10.73 -7.02
CA TRP A 53 -4.77 11.34 -8.36
C TRP A 53 -5.56 10.58 -9.43
N LEU A 54 -6.29 9.53 -9.04
CA LEU A 54 -7.22 8.84 -9.92
C LEU A 54 -8.59 9.52 -9.87
N ASN A 55 -9.21 9.70 -11.03
CA ASN A 55 -10.62 10.08 -11.10
C ASN A 55 -11.54 8.86 -10.80
N ALA A 56 -12.84 9.09 -10.72
CA ALA A 56 -13.81 8.05 -10.35
C ALA A 56 -13.89 6.89 -11.37
N GLU A 57 -13.72 7.17 -12.65
CA GLU A 57 -13.74 6.15 -13.71
C GLU A 57 -12.48 5.29 -13.68
N GLN A 58 -11.31 5.94 -13.60
CA GLN A 58 -10.02 5.27 -13.45
C GLN A 58 -9.99 4.41 -12.18
N SER A 59 -10.51 4.92 -11.06
CA SER A 59 -10.60 4.18 -9.80
C SER A 59 -11.46 2.92 -9.91
N ARG A 60 -12.60 3.01 -10.61
CA ARG A 60 -13.47 1.84 -10.88
C ARG A 60 -12.74 0.79 -11.72
N LYS A 61 -12.13 1.21 -12.84
CA LYS A 61 -11.37 0.31 -13.72
C LYS A 61 -10.26 -0.43 -12.97
N ILE A 62 -9.49 0.28 -12.15
CA ILE A 62 -8.43 -0.35 -11.34
C ILE A 62 -9.02 -1.32 -10.31
N THR A 63 -10.14 -0.99 -9.68
CA THR A 63 -10.80 -1.89 -8.71
C THR A 63 -11.26 -3.19 -9.38
N GLU A 64 -11.81 -3.12 -10.59
CA GLU A 64 -12.21 -4.31 -11.37
C GLU A 64 -11.00 -5.18 -11.75
N LEU A 65 -9.90 -4.55 -12.16
CA LEU A 65 -8.65 -5.26 -12.47
C LEU A 65 -8.05 -5.92 -11.23
N GLN A 66 -8.08 -5.22 -10.10
CA GLN A 66 -7.63 -5.76 -8.83
C GLN A 66 -8.49 -6.95 -8.43
N ALA A 67 -9.82 -6.91 -8.60
CA ALA A 67 -10.71 -8.04 -8.31
C ALA A 67 -10.42 -9.29 -9.15
N LYS A 68 -9.85 -9.11 -10.35
CA LYS A 68 -9.41 -10.21 -11.23
C LYS A 68 -8.04 -10.78 -10.86
N GLY A 69 -7.33 -10.16 -9.91
CA GLY A 69 -5.99 -10.59 -9.48
C GLY A 69 -4.89 -10.35 -10.52
N ASN A 70 -5.11 -9.47 -11.50
CA ASN A 70 -4.13 -9.17 -12.54
C ASN A 70 -3.28 -7.96 -12.15
N ASP A 71 -2.24 -8.22 -11.35
CA ASP A 71 -1.32 -7.22 -10.82
C ASP A 71 -0.56 -6.45 -11.91
N GLU A 72 -0.13 -7.15 -12.96
CA GLU A 72 0.59 -6.53 -14.08
C GLU A 72 -0.29 -5.51 -14.79
N GLU A 73 -1.54 -5.86 -15.07
CA GLU A 73 -2.48 -4.96 -15.73
C GLU A 73 -2.88 -3.79 -14.82
N VAL A 74 -3.01 -4.01 -13.50
CA VAL A 74 -3.22 -2.93 -12.53
C VAL A 74 -2.07 -1.92 -12.61
N VAL A 75 -0.81 -2.39 -12.53
CA VAL A 75 0.35 -1.49 -12.57
C VAL A 75 0.48 -0.82 -13.94
N ARG A 76 0.22 -1.54 -15.03
CA ARG A 76 0.26 -0.98 -16.39
C ARG A 76 -0.70 0.19 -16.52
N GLN A 77 -1.96 0.02 -16.11
CA GLN A 77 -2.97 1.08 -16.16
C GLN A 77 -2.65 2.24 -15.24
N LEU A 78 -2.17 1.97 -14.02
CA LEU A 78 -1.72 3.04 -13.12
C LEU A 78 -0.58 3.85 -13.74
N THR A 79 0.37 3.20 -14.42
CA THR A 79 1.48 3.86 -15.11
C THR A 79 0.98 4.73 -16.27
N GLU A 80 0.01 4.26 -17.04
CA GLU A 80 -0.61 5.04 -18.11
C GLU A 80 -1.35 6.27 -17.59
N PHE A 81 -2.18 6.09 -16.57
CA PHE A 81 -2.89 7.21 -15.94
C PHE A 81 -1.92 8.23 -15.34
N TYR A 82 -0.87 7.76 -14.67
CA TYR A 82 0.18 8.61 -14.13
C TYR A 82 0.88 9.43 -15.23
N ARG A 83 1.25 8.80 -16.35
CA ARG A 83 1.89 9.49 -17.49
C ARG A 83 0.99 10.53 -18.15
N GLY A 84 -0.32 10.30 -18.15
CA GLY A 84 -1.33 11.22 -18.68
C GLY A 84 -1.67 12.40 -17.77
N LEU A 85 -1.16 12.45 -16.54
CA LEU A 85 -1.36 13.59 -15.65
C LEU A 85 -0.64 14.83 -16.17
N SER A 86 -1.35 15.96 -16.17
CA SER A 86 -0.79 17.28 -16.49
C SER A 86 0.15 17.81 -15.40
N ASP A 87 -0.23 17.66 -14.13
CA ASP A 87 0.62 17.92 -12.96
C ASP A 87 0.88 16.62 -12.19
N LYS A 88 2.15 16.21 -12.18
CA LYS A 88 2.62 14.99 -11.53
C LYS A 88 3.25 15.23 -10.17
N SER A 89 3.40 16.47 -9.71
CA SER A 89 4.18 16.81 -8.50
C SER A 89 3.77 16.00 -7.25
N ARG A 90 2.48 16.00 -6.91
CA ARG A 90 1.95 15.24 -5.76
C ARG A 90 1.92 13.73 -6.00
N ALA A 91 1.61 13.31 -7.22
CA ALA A 91 1.57 11.90 -7.60
C ALA A 91 2.97 11.27 -7.52
N ALA A 92 3.98 11.94 -8.07
CA ALA A 92 5.38 11.55 -8.07
C ALA A 92 5.89 11.37 -6.63
N LEU A 93 5.72 12.37 -5.77
CA LEU A 93 6.17 12.32 -4.37
C LEU A 93 5.61 11.10 -3.62
N ARG A 94 4.32 10.80 -3.82
CA ARG A 94 3.63 9.72 -3.10
C ARG A 94 3.99 8.34 -3.64
N VAL A 95 4.14 8.22 -4.96
CA VAL A 95 4.59 6.97 -5.61
C VAL A 95 6.06 6.71 -5.25
N GLN A 96 6.92 7.73 -5.33
CA GLN A 96 8.35 7.63 -4.96
C GLN A 96 8.54 7.17 -3.51
N SER A 97 7.84 7.79 -2.55
CA SER A 97 7.97 7.39 -1.14
C SER A 97 7.55 5.93 -0.92
N THR A 98 6.51 5.47 -1.62
CA THR A 98 6.03 4.09 -1.56
C THR A 98 7.02 3.13 -2.23
N CYS A 99 7.54 3.48 -3.40
CA CYS A 99 8.57 2.71 -4.10
C CYS A 99 9.84 2.60 -3.26
N ARG A 100 10.27 3.68 -2.60
CA ARG A 100 11.42 3.66 -1.68
C ARG A 100 11.18 2.67 -0.55
N ALA A 101 10.05 2.74 0.15
CA ALA A 101 9.74 1.82 1.24
C ALA A 101 9.75 0.35 0.79
N LEU A 102 9.13 0.06 -0.36
CA LEU A 102 9.09 -1.29 -0.92
C LEU A 102 10.47 -1.80 -1.37
N LEU A 103 11.31 -0.92 -1.91
CA LEU A 103 12.69 -1.28 -2.27
C LEU A 103 13.57 -1.43 -1.03
N SER A 104 13.42 -0.61 0.00
CA SER A 104 14.21 -0.70 1.24
C SER A 104 14.01 -2.05 1.92
N ASP A 105 12.78 -2.58 1.88
CA ASP A 105 12.46 -3.91 2.40
C ASP A 105 13.17 -5.05 1.62
N GLU A 106 13.49 -4.84 0.33
CA GLU A 106 14.04 -5.88 -0.57
C GLU A 106 15.57 -5.82 -0.71
N VAL A 107 16.14 -4.60 -0.84
CA VAL A 107 17.57 -4.39 -1.13
C VAL A 107 18.32 -3.69 0.01
N GLY A 108 17.61 -3.35 1.10
CA GLY A 108 18.16 -2.71 2.28
C GLY A 108 18.20 -1.18 2.21
N GLN A 109 18.09 -0.55 3.39
CA GLN A 109 18.02 0.90 3.55
C GLN A 109 19.21 1.63 2.90
N SER A 110 20.42 1.11 3.08
CA SER A 110 21.67 1.68 2.54
C SER A 110 21.64 1.87 1.02
N ALA A 111 21.16 0.87 0.26
CA ALA A 111 21.04 0.95 -1.19
C ALA A 111 19.94 1.94 -1.64
N THR A 112 18.92 2.14 -0.81
CA THR A 112 17.82 3.07 -1.11
C THR A 112 18.05 4.50 -0.66
N ASP A 113 19.01 4.78 0.21
CA ASP A 113 19.33 6.15 0.58
C ASP A 113 19.98 6.90 -0.60
N GLU A 114 20.61 6.18 -1.51
CA GLU A 114 21.07 6.71 -2.81
C GLU A 114 19.91 7.10 -3.76
N LEU A 115 18.69 6.57 -3.58
CA LEU A 115 17.51 7.01 -4.36
C LEU A 115 17.11 8.46 -4.06
N ILE A 116 17.51 9.01 -2.90
CA ILE A 116 17.21 10.40 -2.52
C ILE A 116 17.89 11.38 -3.51
N ALA A 117 18.98 10.97 -4.15
CA ALA A 117 19.74 11.78 -5.10
C ALA A 117 19.19 11.77 -6.54
N MET A 118 17.97 11.26 -6.77
CA MET A 118 17.21 11.40 -8.03
C MET A 118 17.98 11.00 -9.30
N LYS A 119 18.43 9.73 -9.37
CA LYS A 119 18.96 9.17 -10.63
C LYS A 119 18.09 8.00 -11.08
N THR A 120 17.35 8.17 -12.17
CA THR A 120 16.60 7.09 -12.84
C THR A 120 17.50 5.87 -13.14
N LYS A 121 18.80 6.08 -13.34
CA LYS A 121 19.79 5.00 -13.51
C LYS A 121 19.93 4.13 -12.26
N ILE A 122 19.83 4.72 -11.06
CA ILE A 122 19.91 4.00 -9.78
C ILE A 122 18.67 3.13 -9.61
N ILE A 123 17.46 3.66 -9.87
CA ILE A 123 16.24 2.87 -9.67
C ILE A 123 16.20 1.62 -10.56
N ASN A 124 16.58 1.73 -11.84
CA ASN A 124 16.69 0.58 -12.73
C ASN A 124 17.75 -0.43 -12.26
N SER A 125 18.81 0.04 -11.60
CA SER A 125 19.82 -0.85 -11.00
C SER A 125 19.31 -1.59 -9.78
N LEU A 126 18.53 -0.93 -8.91
CA LEU A 126 17.97 -1.55 -7.72
C LEU A 126 16.97 -2.65 -8.07
N PHE A 127 16.10 -2.42 -9.06
CA PHE A 127 15.14 -3.43 -9.50
C PHE A 127 15.80 -4.69 -10.11
N ARG A 128 17.04 -4.62 -10.60
CA ARG A 128 17.79 -5.83 -11.00
C ARG A 128 18.14 -6.73 -9.81
N ASN A 129 18.31 -6.15 -8.62
CA ASN A 129 18.68 -6.86 -7.41
C ASN A 129 17.46 -7.33 -6.59
N VAL A 130 16.26 -6.85 -6.91
CA VAL A 130 15.01 -7.29 -6.28
C VAL A 130 14.77 -8.76 -6.63
N LYS A 131 14.53 -9.60 -5.62
CA LYS A 131 14.22 -11.04 -5.81
C LYS A 131 12.72 -11.28 -5.91
N ASN A 132 11.93 -10.50 -5.19
CA ASN A 132 10.48 -10.61 -5.15
C ASN A 132 9.83 -10.19 -6.48
N SER A 133 9.15 -11.13 -7.14
CA SER A 133 8.44 -10.89 -8.40
C SER A 133 7.38 -9.80 -8.28
N ASP A 134 6.69 -9.73 -7.14
CA ASP A 134 5.61 -8.76 -6.91
C ASP A 134 6.15 -7.33 -6.88
N VAL A 135 7.36 -7.16 -6.34
CA VAL A 135 8.05 -5.87 -6.32
C VAL A 135 8.61 -5.56 -7.72
N LYS A 136 9.01 -6.53 -8.53
CA LYS A 136 9.40 -6.27 -9.93
C LYS A 136 8.23 -5.73 -10.76
N VAL A 137 7.02 -6.22 -10.53
CA VAL A 137 5.82 -5.78 -11.27
C VAL A 137 5.60 -4.27 -11.15
N ILE A 138 5.91 -3.65 -9.99
CA ILE A 138 5.72 -2.20 -9.79
C ILE A 138 6.79 -1.31 -10.44
N GLN A 139 7.86 -1.90 -10.99
CA GLN A 139 8.99 -1.17 -11.57
C GLN A 139 8.59 -0.07 -12.57
N PRO A 140 7.69 -0.30 -13.55
CA PRO A 140 7.37 0.72 -14.55
C PRO A 140 6.82 2.01 -13.95
N LEU A 141 5.95 1.88 -12.94
CA LEU A 141 5.36 3.01 -12.24
C LEU A 141 6.39 3.74 -11.37
N CYS A 142 7.26 2.98 -10.68
CA CYS A 142 8.34 3.56 -9.91
C CYS A 142 9.31 4.33 -10.82
N VAL A 143 9.74 3.76 -11.94
CA VAL A 143 10.61 4.43 -12.90
C VAL A 143 9.96 5.71 -13.41
N ALA A 144 8.70 5.66 -13.84
CA ALA A 144 7.98 6.85 -14.31
C ALA A 144 7.92 7.94 -13.23
N ALA A 145 7.67 7.57 -11.98
CA ALA A 145 7.64 8.52 -10.88
C ALA A 145 9.00 9.18 -10.63
N TYR A 146 10.11 8.44 -10.75
CA TYR A 146 11.46 8.98 -10.57
C TYR A 146 12.00 9.72 -11.80
N GLU A 147 11.52 9.43 -13.02
CA GLU A 147 11.82 10.19 -14.24
C GLU A 147 11.21 11.59 -14.22
N ASP A 148 9.97 11.68 -13.75
CA ASP A 148 9.26 12.96 -13.62
C ASP A 148 9.74 13.78 -12.41
N SER A 149 10.70 13.24 -11.65
CA SER A 149 11.31 13.87 -10.47
C SER A 149 12.23 15.03 -10.85
N HIS A 150 11.64 16.11 -11.35
CA HIS A 150 12.06 17.48 -11.06
C HIS A 150 11.48 17.92 -9.70
N VAL A 151 11.41 17.00 -8.72
CA VAL A 151 10.95 17.35 -7.38
C VAL A 151 11.96 18.35 -6.83
N PRO A 152 11.56 19.61 -6.62
CA PRO A 152 12.48 20.59 -6.13
C PRO A 152 12.68 20.27 -4.65
N THR A 153 13.79 19.60 -4.34
CA THR A 153 14.22 19.45 -2.94
C THR A 153 14.45 20.85 -2.36
N ALA A 154 14.52 21.00 -1.04
CA ALA A 154 14.81 22.30 -0.42
C ALA A 154 16.07 22.98 -1.00
N ASN A 155 16.99 22.18 -1.56
CA ASN A 155 18.23 22.60 -2.19
C ASN A 155 18.21 22.57 -3.74
N ASP A 156 17.05 22.42 -4.39
CA ASP A 156 16.98 22.50 -5.86
C ASP A 156 17.24 23.96 -6.33
N PRO A 157 18.29 24.21 -7.14
CA PRO A 157 18.60 25.54 -7.66
C PRO A 157 17.43 26.21 -8.41
N ARG A 158 16.56 25.42 -9.06
CA ARG A 158 15.39 25.95 -9.77
C ARG A 158 14.29 26.37 -8.81
N ARG A 159 14.14 25.69 -7.67
CA ARG A 159 13.23 26.10 -6.58
C ARG A 159 13.72 27.38 -5.93
N LEU A 160 15.01 27.43 -5.61
CA LEU A 160 15.64 28.61 -5.01
C LEU A 160 15.48 29.81 -5.94
N ARG A 161 15.75 29.64 -7.24
CA ARG A 161 15.53 30.68 -8.25
C ARG A 161 14.07 31.13 -8.33
N ARG A 162 13.11 30.20 -8.38
CA ARG A 162 11.68 30.53 -8.45
C ARG A 162 11.19 31.21 -7.16
N SER A 163 11.67 30.77 -5.99
CA SER A 163 11.39 31.44 -4.71
C SER A 163 12.00 32.85 -4.65
N MET A 164 13.19 33.05 -5.20
CA MET A 164 13.82 34.37 -5.30
C MET A 164 13.10 35.30 -6.29
N GLU A 165 12.62 34.77 -7.42
CA GLU A 165 11.84 35.53 -8.42
C GLU A 165 10.47 35.97 -7.85
N VAL A 166 9.81 35.12 -7.07
CA VAL A 166 8.55 35.50 -6.38
C VAL A 166 8.81 36.52 -5.26
N ALA A 167 9.93 36.39 -4.54
CA ALA A 167 10.31 37.35 -3.51
C ALA A 167 10.72 38.72 -4.05
N SER A 168 11.18 38.82 -5.30
CA SER A 168 11.53 40.12 -5.92
C SER A 168 10.34 40.80 -6.62
N ALA A 169 9.20 40.13 -6.73
CA ALA A 169 7.99 40.64 -7.37
C ALA A 169 6.93 41.15 -6.37
N ALA A 170 7.21 41.05 -5.06
CA ALA A 170 6.40 41.58 -3.96
C ALA A 170 7.09 42.82 -3.37
#